data_AF-A0A1V4ZIM2-F1
#
_entry.id   AF-A0A1V4ZIM2-F1
#
_cell.length_a   1.000
_cell.length_b   1.000
_cell.length_c   1.000
_cell.angle_alpha   90.00
_cell.angle_beta   90.00
_cell.angle_gamma   90.00
#
_symmetry.space_group_name_H-M   'P 1'
#
loop_
_entity.id
_entity.type
_entity.pdbx_description
1 polymer ?
#
loop_
_entity_poly.entity_id
_entity_poly.type
_entity_poly.pdbx_seq_one_letter_code
_entity_poly.pdbx_strand_id
1 'polypeptide(L)'
;MFCPHCGKELEQTSSAAAIVVDEKDRWENRKGEDLEKALAGFVIMQEGEKLIQVWDGGISEIAPNGSINTNGIIAVLTNHRLLIVEMHGWPERRYELSRSIDLEGIKGIQIHDALARTRIIISHGSNGSSTETELYNLTIHRKVVNSGSISFVATNKTIEVAEAFRKLVVTANRVRTEDIKKNSQMSVVFDFGQLASQLAKGGIVVQVVRCPACNANMNMPTTGDTVTCQYCHTTSTAVDLFKKLRESITEVRK
;
A
#
# COMPACT_ATOMS: atom_id res chain seq x y z
N MET A 1 6.08 -26.13 1.22
CA MET A 1 4.76 -25.99 1.92
C MET A 1 3.78 -26.87 1.15
N PHE A 2 2.83 -27.59 1.75
CA PHE A 2 1.95 -28.52 1.01
C PHE A 2 0.53 -27.96 0.86
N CYS A 3 -0.10 -28.17 -0.29
CA CYS A 3 -1.48 -27.74 -0.51
C CYS A 3 -2.44 -28.59 0.35
N PRO A 4 -3.26 -27.99 1.25
CA PRO A 4 -4.14 -28.74 2.14
C PRO A 4 -5.29 -29.45 1.41
N HIS A 5 -5.53 -29.13 0.13
CA HIS A 5 -6.65 -29.68 -0.62
C HIS A 5 -6.27 -30.85 -1.55
N CYS A 6 -5.01 -30.94 -1.96
CA CYS A 6 -4.55 -31.99 -2.89
C CYS A 6 -3.24 -32.68 -2.48
N GLY A 7 -2.61 -32.26 -1.38
CA GLY A 7 -1.41 -32.91 -0.83
C GLY A 7 -0.13 -32.76 -1.67
N LYS A 8 -0.17 -32.03 -2.80
CA LYS A 8 1.02 -31.76 -3.61
C LYS A 8 1.93 -30.74 -2.93
N GLU A 9 3.23 -30.97 -3.07
CA GLU A 9 4.26 -30.04 -2.62
C GLU A 9 4.14 -28.74 -3.42
N LEU A 10 3.92 -27.62 -2.73
CA LEU A 10 4.02 -26.30 -3.34
C LEU A 10 5.49 -26.02 -3.52
N GLU A 11 5.94 -26.03 -4.78
CA GLU A 11 7.24 -25.49 -5.15
C GLU A 11 7.33 -24.05 -4.62
N GLN A 12 8.29 -23.81 -3.73
CA GLN A 12 8.69 -22.45 -3.41
C GLN A 12 9.36 -21.88 -4.66
N THR A 13 8.59 -21.20 -5.51
CA THR A 13 9.15 -20.32 -6.53
C THR A 13 9.67 -19.06 -5.85
N SER A 14 10.76 -19.19 -5.11
CA SER A 14 11.61 -18.07 -4.72
C SER A 14 12.60 -17.79 -5.85
N SER A 15 12.12 -17.13 -6.91
CA SER A 15 12.89 -16.28 -7.82
C SER A 15 11.96 -15.93 -8.98
N ALA A 16 11.66 -14.65 -9.16
CA ALA A 16 11.07 -14.17 -10.41
C ALA A 16 12.08 -14.50 -11.53
N ALA A 17 11.71 -15.41 -12.43
CA ALA A 17 12.57 -15.81 -13.53
C ALA A 17 12.85 -14.59 -14.42
N ALA A 18 14.12 -14.19 -14.51
CA ALA A 18 14.56 -13.16 -15.44
C ALA A 18 14.51 -13.73 -16.86
N ILE A 19 13.63 -13.19 -17.71
CA ILE A 19 13.56 -13.52 -19.14
C ILE A 19 14.34 -12.46 -19.92
N VAL A 20 15.24 -12.94 -20.78
CA VAL A 20 16.09 -12.14 -21.68
C VAL A 20 15.30 -11.78 -22.94
N VAL A 21 15.28 -10.50 -23.33
CA VAL A 21 14.65 -10.02 -24.57
C VAL A 21 15.73 -9.60 -25.57
N ASP A 22 15.60 -10.06 -26.83
CA ASP A 22 16.55 -9.89 -27.94
C ASP A 22 16.61 -8.43 -28.47
N GLU A 23 17.80 -8.02 -28.94
CA GLU A 23 18.27 -6.64 -29.14
C GLU A 23 17.76 -5.95 -30.42
N LYS A 24 17.11 -6.67 -31.33
CA LYS A 24 16.72 -6.14 -32.66
C LYS A 24 15.59 -5.11 -32.66
N ASP A 25 14.85 -4.94 -31.57
CA ASP A 25 13.70 -4.04 -31.47
C ASP A 25 14.06 -2.67 -30.84
N ARG A 26 14.92 -1.90 -31.51
CA ARG A 26 15.51 -0.65 -30.99
C ARG A 26 14.57 0.57 -31.05
N TRP A 27 14.08 0.95 -29.86
CA TRP A 27 13.69 2.26 -29.27
C TRP A 27 13.02 3.45 -30.00
N GLU A 28 12.99 3.56 -31.33
CA GLU A 28 12.48 4.81 -31.94
C GLU A 28 10.96 4.85 -32.15
N ASN A 29 10.25 3.72 -32.05
CA ASN A 29 8.81 3.65 -32.42
C ASN A 29 7.90 2.80 -31.51
N ARG A 30 8.35 2.38 -30.32
CA ARG A 30 7.51 1.54 -29.47
C ARG A 30 6.30 2.33 -28.94
N LYS A 31 5.13 2.05 -29.49
CA LYS A 31 3.83 2.44 -28.96
C LYS A 31 3.60 1.70 -27.63
N GLY A 32 2.72 2.21 -26.77
CA GLY A 32 2.44 1.61 -25.45
C GLY A 32 2.16 0.09 -25.47
N GLU A 33 1.63 -0.44 -26.58
CA GLU A 33 1.32 -1.86 -26.78
C GLU A 33 2.53 -2.81 -26.64
N ASP A 34 3.74 -2.39 -27.02
CA ASP A 34 4.93 -3.25 -26.93
C ASP A 34 5.46 -3.36 -25.49
N LEU A 35 5.24 -2.32 -24.69
CA LEU A 35 5.62 -2.30 -23.29
C LEU A 35 4.67 -3.15 -22.44
N GLU A 36 3.37 -3.11 -22.74
CA GLU A 36 2.38 -3.97 -22.09
C GLU A 36 2.67 -5.46 -22.32
N LYS A 37 2.99 -5.84 -23.57
CA LYS A 37 3.40 -7.21 -23.90
C LYS A 37 4.68 -7.63 -23.19
N ALA A 38 5.66 -6.73 -23.11
CA ALA A 38 6.89 -6.99 -22.38
C ALA A 38 6.58 -7.23 -20.89
N LEU A 39 5.71 -6.42 -20.28
CA LEU A 39 5.36 -6.52 -18.86
C LEU A 39 4.44 -7.70 -18.51
N ALA A 40 3.66 -8.21 -19.48
CA ALA A 40 2.71 -9.31 -19.26
C ALA A 40 3.36 -10.59 -18.72
N GLY A 41 4.67 -10.78 -18.93
CA GLY A 41 5.43 -11.90 -18.37
C GLY A 41 6.02 -11.65 -16.96
N PHE A 42 6.09 -10.41 -16.51
CA PHE A 42 6.78 -10.03 -15.25
C PHE A 42 5.83 -9.56 -14.16
N VAL A 43 4.72 -8.93 -14.54
CA VAL A 43 3.72 -8.44 -13.61
C VAL A 43 2.61 -9.48 -13.44
N ILE A 44 2.65 -10.20 -12.32
CA ILE A 44 1.58 -11.11 -11.93
C ILE A 44 0.42 -10.28 -11.38
N MET A 45 -0.63 -10.11 -12.19
CA MET A 45 -1.87 -9.43 -11.81
C MET A 45 -2.70 -10.32 -10.88
N GLN A 46 -3.31 -9.72 -9.86
CA GLN A 46 -4.27 -10.38 -8.98
C GLN A 46 -5.60 -10.61 -9.69
N GLU A 47 -6.46 -11.48 -9.14
CA GLU A 47 -7.80 -11.69 -9.66
C GLU A 47 -8.60 -10.38 -9.66
N GLY A 48 -9.14 -10.00 -10.82
CA GLY A 48 -9.86 -8.73 -11.01
C GLY A 48 -8.98 -7.49 -11.15
N GLU A 49 -7.65 -7.61 -11.03
CA GLU A 49 -6.71 -6.52 -11.25
C GLU A 49 -6.60 -6.22 -12.77
N LYS A 50 -6.65 -4.94 -13.12
CA LYS A 50 -6.59 -4.43 -14.49
C LYS A 50 -5.49 -3.41 -14.61
N LEU A 51 -4.69 -3.54 -15.67
CA LEU A 51 -3.73 -2.51 -16.04
C LEU A 51 -4.47 -1.23 -16.43
N ILE A 52 -4.04 -0.11 -15.85
CA ILE A 52 -4.59 1.20 -16.17
C ILE A 52 -3.59 1.97 -17.03
N GLN A 53 -2.34 2.05 -16.58
CA GLN A 53 -1.34 2.86 -17.25
C GLN A 53 0.07 2.41 -16.95
N VAL A 54 0.98 2.66 -17.90
CA VAL A 54 2.41 2.42 -17.76
C VAL A 54 3.17 3.70 -18.07
N TRP A 55 4.18 4.00 -17.27
CA TRP A 55 5.14 5.08 -17.51
C TRP A 55 6.56 4.54 -17.54
N ASP A 56 7.29 4.92 -18.58
CA ASP A 56 8.74 4.79 -18.66
C ASP A 56 9.36 6.10 -18.14
N GLY A 57 10.21 6.02 -17.12
CA GLY A 57 10.85 7.20 -16.53
C GLY A 57 11.98 6.89 -15.55
N GLY A 58 12.38 7.93 -14.82
CA GLY A 58 13.27 7.80 -13.67
C GLY A 58 12.45 7.92 -12.39
N ILE A 59 12.62 7.00 -11.45
CA ILE A 59 12.11 7.18 -10.09
C ILE A 59 13.32 7.45 -9.23
N SER A 60 13.22 8.51 -8.41
CA SER A 60 14.17 8.73 -7.35
C SER A 60 13.46 8.44 -6.04
N GLU A 61 13.99 7.53 -5.25
CA GLU A 61 13.51 7.36 -3.88
C GLU A 61 14.11 8.46 -3.02
N ILE A 62 13.26 9.20 -2.30
CA ILE A 62 13.73 10.18 -1.32
C ILE A 62 13.86 9.42 0.00
N ALA A 63 15.02 8.80 0.21
CA ALA A 63 15.35 8.20 1.48
C ALA A 63 15.79 9.28 2.49
N PRO A 64 15.65 9.06 3.80
CA PRO A 64 16.07 10.01 4.84
C PRO A 64 17.54 10.45 4.73
N ASN A 65 18.38 9.63 4.10
CA ASN A 65 19.82 9.81 3.92
C ASN A 65 20.23 10.31 2.51
N GLY A 66 19.28 10.65 1.64
CA GLY A 66 19.56 11.20 0.31
C GLY A 66 18.68 10.62 -0.80
N SER A 67 18.79 11.17 -2.01
CA SER A 67 18.07 10.65 -3.17
C SER A 67 18.88 9.56 -3.88
N ILE A 68 18.34 8.34 -3.95
CA ILE A 68 18.90 7.31 -4.81
C ILE A 68 18.25 7.48 -6.19
N ASN A 69 19.07 7.70 -7.21
CA ASN A 69 18.60 7.91 -8.56
C ASN A 69 18.83 6.62 -9.35
N THR A 70 17.77 5.86 -9.56
CA THR A 70 17.80 4.62 -10.33
C THR A 70 17.28 4.91 -11.74
N ASN A 71 18.15 4.72 -12.73
CA ASN A 71 17.80 4.85 -14.15
C ASN A 71 17.08 3.59 -14.62
N GLY A 72 16.15 3.73 -15.56
CA GLY A 72 15.48 2.60 -16.19
C GLY A 72 14.36 2.01 -15.33
N ILE A 73 13.39 2.84 -14.94
CA ILE A 73 12.28 2.38 -14.11
C ILE A 73 10.98 2.53 -14.86
N ILE A 74 10.15 1.51 -14.74
CA ILE A 74 8.81 1.49 -15.29
C ILE A 74 7.84 1.51 -14.11
N ALA A 75 7.01 2.55 -14.06
CA ALA A 75 5.88 2.59 -13.14
C ALA A 75 4.66 2.00 -13.84
N VAL A 76 4.02 1.02 -13.21
CA VAL A 76 2.85 0.33 -13.73
C VAL A 76 1.71 0.57 -12.76
N LEU A 77 0.71 1.34 -13.18
CA LEU A 77 -0.52 1.55 -12.42
C LEU A 77 -1.57 0.52 -12.79
N THR A 78 -2.10 -0.13 -11.77
CA THR A 78 -3.29 -0.96 -11.87
C THR A 78 -4.44 -0.32 -11.10
N ASN A 79 -5.63 -0.91 -11.17
CA ASN A 79 -6.76 -0.51 -10.31
C ASN A 79 -6.57 -0.86 -8.82
N HIS A 80 -5.54 -1.64 -8.45
CA HIS A 80 -5.30 -2.06 -7.06
C HIS A 80 -4.02 -1.46 -6.47
N ARG A 81 -2.97 -1.31 -7.28
CA ARG A 81 -1.63 -0.94 -6.80
C ARG A 81 -0.82 -0.19 -7.85
N LEU A 82 0.21 0.49 -7.36
CA LEU A 82 1.29 1.04 -8.15
C LEU A 82 2.50 0.10 -8.02
N LEU A 83 2.94 -0.44 -9.14
CA LEU A 83 4.10 -1.32 -9.22
C LEU A 83 5.29 -0.53 -9.78
N ILE A 84 6.44 -0.72 -9.16
CA ILE A 84 7.70 -0.14 -9.60
C ILE A 84 8.58 -1.28 -10.12
N VAL A 85 8.88 -1.25 -11.41
CA VAL A 85 9.68 -2.26 -12.10
C VAL A 85 11.02 -1.66 -12.49
N GLU A 86 12.10 -2.19 -11.96
CA GLU A 86 13.47 -1.78 -12.29
C GLU A 86 13.98 -2.58 -13.49
N MET A 87 14.72 -1.91 -14.36
CA MET A 87 15.35 -2.50 -15.53
C MET A 87 16.86 -2.59 -15.30
N HIS A 88 17.37 -3.81 -15.23
CA HIS A 88 18.78 -4.10 -15.05
C HIS A 88 19.42 -4.64 -16.34
N GLY A 89 20.72 -4.43 -16.49
CA GLY A 89 21.55 -5.13 -17.49
C GLY A 89 21.61 -4.48 -18.88
N TRP A 90 22.79 -4.64 -19.49
CA TRP A 90 23.06 -4.41 -20.91
C TRP A 90 24.05 -5.50 -21.37
N PRO A 91 23.88 -6.17 -22.52
CA PRO A 91 22.85 -5.96 -23.56
C PRO A 91 21.48 -6.59 -23.23
N GLU A 92 21.45 -7.63 -22.40
CA GLU A 92 20.21 -8.29 -21.97
C GLU A 92 19.52 -7.48 -20.88
N ARG A 93 18.37 -6.89 -21.20
CA ARG A 93 17.54 -6.19 -20.21
C ARG A 93 16.76 -7.22 -19.40
N ARG A 94 16.82 -7.08 -18.09
CA ARG A 94 16.05 -7.84 -17.11
C ARG A 94 15.12 -6.89 -16.38
N TYR A 95 13.88 -7.28 -16.23
CA TYR A 95 12.88 -6.51 -15.49
C TYR A 95 12.65 -7.20 -14.15
N GLU A 96 12.74 -6.42 -13.08
CA GLU A 96 12.53 -6.90 -11.72
C GLU A 96 11.50 -6.02 -11.03
N LEU A 97 10.51 -6.65 -10.39
CA LEU A 97 9.55 -5.93 -9.57
C LEU A 97 10.25 -5.48 -8.28
N SER A 98 10.67 -4.22 -8.26
CA SER A 98 11.32 -3.61 -7.10
C SER A 98 10.32 -3.35 -5.98
N ARG A 99 9.15 -2.78 -6.30
CA ARG A 99 8.12 -2.46 -5.29
C ARG A 99 6.69 -2.64 -5.78
N SER A 100 5.82 -2.92 -4.82
CA SER A 100 4.37 -2.99 -4.98
C SER A 100 3.72 -2.15 -3.88
N ILE A 101 3.08 -1.05 -4.27
CA ILE A 101 2.43 -0.11 -3.36
C ILE A 101 0.93 -0.20 -3.57
N ASP A 102 0.19 -0.76 -2.62
CA ASP A 102 -1.27 -0.79 -2.69
C ASP A 102 -1.82 0.64 -2.71
N LEU A 103 -2.78 0.90 -3.61
CA LEU A 103 -3.36 2.25 -3.71
C LEU A 103 -4.03 2.68 -2.40
N GLU A 104 -4.48 1.71 -1.60
CA GLU A 104 -5.03 1.92 -0.26
C GLU A 104 -4.01 2.45 0.76
N GLY A 105 -2.72 2.14 0.57
CA GLY A 105 -1.64 2.59 1.45
C GLY A 105 -1.18 4.03 1.17
N ILE A 106 -1.65 4.62 0.06
CA ILE A 106 -1.25 5.96 -0.37
C ILE A 106 -2.03 7.00 0.44
N LYS A 107 -1.31 7.73 1.29
CA LYS A 107 -1.85 8.80 2.15
C LYS A 107 -1.96 10.13 1.43
N GLY A 108 -1.14 10.37 0.41
CA GLY A 108 -1.11 11.63 -0.30
C GLY A 108 -0.31 11.55 -1.60
N ILE A 109 -0.68 12.44 -2.52
CA ILE A 109 -0.02 12.61 -3.80
C ILE A 109 0.19 14.11 -4.00
N GLN A 110 1.43 14.51 -4.23
CA GLN A 110 1.77 15.88 -4.63
C GLN A 110 2.35 15.84 -6.04
N ILE A 111 1.88 16.74 -6.90
CA ILE A 111 2.34 16.82 -8.29
C ILE A 111 3.02 18.18 -8.44
N HIS A 112 4.31 18.16 -8.73
CA HIS A 112 5.07 19.36 -9.05
C HIS A 112 5.41 19.33 -10.53
N ASP A 113 4.78 20.23 -11.28
CA ASP A 113 5.07 20.38 -12.70
C ASP A 113 6.10 21.48 -12.93
N ALA A 114 7.14 21.13 -13.68
CA ALA A 114 8.17 22.07 -14.12
C ALA A 114 8.34 21.90 -15.64
N LEU A 115 8.84 22.95 -16.31
CA LEU A 115 8.89 23.07 -17.78
C LEU A 115 9.35 21.81 -18.54
N ALA A 116 10.24 20.99 -17.96
CA ALA A 116 10.77 19.77 -18.58
C ALA A 116 10.47 18.48 -17.82
N ARG A 117 9.90 18.54 -16.61
CA ARG A 117 9.76 17.38 -15.71
C ARG A 117 8.54 17.53 -14.83
N THR A 118 7.72 16.49 -14.79
CA THR A 118 6.67 16.36 -13.78
C THR A 118 7.19 15.43 -12.68
N ARG A 119 7.17 15.90 -11.44
CA ARG A 119 7.48 15.10 -10.25
C ARG A 119 6.19 14.72 -9.55
N ILE A 120 6.00 13.44 -9.30
CA ILE A 120 4.89 12.94 -8.49
C ILE A 120 5.49 12.42 -7.18
N ILE A 121 5.16 13.07 -6.08
CA ILE A 121 5.56 12.65 -4.74
C ILE A 121 4.42 11.86 -4.13
N ILE A 122 4.65 10.59 -3.84
CA ILE A 122 3.67 9.69 -3.23
C ILE A 122 4.07 9.47 -1.77
N SER A 123 3.18 9.81 -0.85
CA SER A 123 3.33 9.47 0.56
C SER A 123 2.61 8.17 0.87
N HIS A 124 3.37 7.17 1.29
CA HIS A 124 2.87 5.84 1.64
C HIS A 124 3.03 5.61 3.15
N GLY A 125 1.99 5.05 3.79
CA GLY A 125 2.07 4.64 5.19
C GLY A 125 2.22 3.14 5.30
N SER A 126 3.30 2.67 5.92
CA SER A 126 3.41 1.25 6.26
C SER A 126 2.37 0.86 7.31
N ASN A 127 1.69 -0.26 7.08
CA ASN A 127 0.70 -0.81 8.01
C ASN A 127 1.39 -1.23 9.32
N GLY A 128 1.50 -0.32 10.29
CA GLY A 128 2.01 -0.63 11.63
C GLY A 128 2.73 0.51 12.35
N SER A 129 3.21 1.53 11.62
CA SER A 129 3.94 2.66 12.21
C SER A 129 3.26 3.97 11.82
N SER A 130 2.70 4.68 12.81
CA SER A 130 2.07 5.99 12.58
C SER A 130 3.06 7.11 12.22
N THR A 131 4.36 6.83 12.22
CA THR A 131 5.40 7.85 12.10
C THR A 131 6.25 7.76 10.83
N GLU A 132 6.30 6.61 10.15
CA GLU A 132 7.09 6.48 8.93
C GLU A 132 6.22 6.69 7.69
N THR A 133 6.47 7.81 7.01
CA THR A 133 5.92 8.10 5.69
C THR A 133 7.05 7.94 4.69
N GLU A 134 6.95 6.92 3.84
CA GLU A 134 7.87 6.77 2.72
C GLU A 134 7.45 7.76 1.62
N LEU A 135 8.43 8.49 1.07
CA LEU A 135 8.22 9.45 0.00
C LEU A 135 8.86 8.94 -1.29
N TYR A 136 8.03 8.64 -2.28
CA TYR A 136 8.47 8.22 -3.60
C TYR A 136 8.40 9.41 -4.54
N ASN A 137 9.50 9.77 -5.20
CA ASN A 137 9.52 10.83 -6.20
C ASN A 137 9.63 10.24 -7.61
N LEU A 138 8.48 10.12 -8.26
CA LEU A 138 8.38 9.72 -9.65
C LEU A 138 8.72 10.89 -10.55
N THR A 139 9.83 10.83 -11.28
CA THR A 139 10.16 11.85 -12.30
C THR A 139 9.78 11.32 -13.68
N ILE A 140 8.64 11.80 -14.19
CA ILE A 140 8.23 11.47 -15.55
C ILE A 140 8.93 12.44 -16.50
N HIS A 141 9.85 11.90 -17.31
CA HIS A 141 10.49 12.66 -18.37
C HIS A 141 9.53 12.80 -19.55
N ARG A 142 9.29 14.05 -19.95
CA ARG A 142 8.54 14.33 -21.16
C ARG A 142 9.41 14.03 -22.37
N LYS A 143 9.15 12.93 -23.08
CA LYS A 143 9.73 12.71 -24.41
C LYS A 143 9.14 13.74 -25.36
N VAL A 144 9.94 14.73 -25.75
CA VAL A 144 9.63 15.61 -26.88
C VAL A 144 9.93 14.81 -28.14
N VAL A 145 8.89 14.29 -28.79
CA VAL A 145 9.03 13.63 -30.09
C VAL A 145 9.10 14.75 -31.14
N ASN A 146 10.30 15.05 -31.63
CA ASN A 146 10.49 15.98 -32.74
C ASN A 146 10.09 15.28 -34.05
N SER A 147 8.79 15.31 -34.39
CA SER A 147 8.36 15.09 -35.77
C SER A 147 8.40 16.44 -36.48
N GLY A 148 9.22 16.56 -37.53
CA GLY A 148 9.44 17.80 -38.27
C GLY A 148 8.16 18.60 -38.52
N SER A 149 8.24 19.91 -38.24
CA SER A 149 7.27 20.98 -38.57
C SER A 149 6.09 21.25 -37.62
N ILE A 150 5.88 20.52 -36.52
CA ILE A 150 4.92 20.97 -35.49
C ILE A 150 5.47 20.66 -34.10
N SER A 151 5.92 21.69 -33.39
CA SER A 151 6.23 21.63 -31.97
C SER A 151 4.94 21.47 -31.16
N PHE A 152 4.47 20.23 -31.00
CA PHE A 152 3.36 19.95 -30.09
C PHE A 152 3.82 20.19 -28.66
N VAL A 153 3.20 21.18 -28.04
CA VAL A 153 3.28 21.44 -26.61
C VAL A 153 2.61 20.27 -25.87
N ALA A 154 3.32 19.16 -25.68
CA ALA A 154 2.99 18.04 -24.77
C ALA A 154 2.81 18.43 -23.27
N THR A 155 2.27 19.61 -22.93
CA THR A 155 2.07 20.06 -21.53
C THR A 155 0.84 19.44 -20.89
N ASN A 156 -0.20 19.10 -21.66
CA ASN A 156 -1.49 18.77 -21.05
C ASN A 156 -1.60 17.29 -20.65
N LYS A 157 -0.99 16.38 -21.41
CA LYS A 157 -1.20 14.94 -21.22
C LYS A 157 -0.59 14.40 -19.91
N THR A 158 0.53 14.94 -19.44
CA THR A 158 1.14 14.50 -18.17
C THR A 158 0.32 14.97 -16.97
N ILE A 159 -0.22 16.20 -17.04
CA ILE A 159 -1.12 16.74 -16.00
C ILE A 159 -2.42 15.93 -15.97
N GLU A 160 -3.05 15.69 -17.13
CA GLU A 160 -4.26 14.87 -17.24
C GLU A 160 -4.07 13.48 -16.63
N VAL A 161 -2.91 12.87 -16.88
CA VAL A 161 -2.56 11.55 -16.35
C VAL A 161 -2.30 11.58 -14.85
N ALA A 162 -1.59 12.60 -14.35
CA ALA A 162 -1.36 12.76 -12.92
C ALA A 162 -2.67 13.05 -12.16
N GLU A 163 -3.58 13.81 -12.77
CA GLU A 163 -4.94 14.02 -12.25
C GLU A 163 -5.79 12.75 -12.30
N ALA A 164 -5.70 11.96 -13.37
CA ALA A 164 -6.37 10.68 -13.47
C ALA A 164 -5.87 9.71 -12.38
N PHE A 165 -4.57 9.67 -12.14
CA PHE A 165 -3.97 8.92 -11.03
C PHE A 165 -4.51 9.39 -9.69
N ARG A 166 -4.53 10.71 -9.44
CA ARG A 166 -5.11 11.26 -8.20
C ARG A 166 -6.58 10.86 -8.03
N LYS A 167 -7.39 10.91 -9.10
CA LYS A 167 -8.80 10.49 -9.07
C LYS A 167 -8.94 9.01 -8.74
N LEU A 168 -8.09 8.16 -9.30
CA LEU A 168 -8.08 6.71 -9.03
C LEU A 168 -7.75 6.42 -7.57
N VAL A 169 -6.70 7.02 -7.03
CA VAL A 169 -6.32 6.83 -5.61
C VAL A 169 -7.41 7.33 -4.67
N VAL A 170 -8.02 8.50 -4.95
CA VAL A 170 -9.15 9.00 -4.17
C VAL A 170 -10.34 8.04 -4.24
N THR A 171 -10.63 7.48 -5.40
CA THR A 171 -11.75 6.55 -5.60
C THR A 171 -11.52 5.24 -4.84
N ALA A 172 -10.32 4.66 -4.95
CA ALA A 172 -9.93 3.45 -4.21
C ALA A 172 -10.06 3.67 -2.69
N ASN A 173 -9.58 4.81 -2.19
CA ASN A 173 -9.69 5.17 -0.77
C ASN A 173 -11.13 5.42 -0.32
N ARG A 174 -12.01 5.92 -1.21
CA ARG A 174 -13.43 6.15 -0.91
C ARG A 174 -14.20 4.83 -0.76
N VAL A 175 -14.01 3.90 -1.69
CA VAL A 175 -14.62 2.56 -1.63
C VAL A 175 -14.26 1.89 -0.32
N ARG A 176 -12.98 1.95 0.08
CA ARG A 176 -12.53 1.43 1.37
C ARG A 176 -13.14 2.15 2.57
N THR A 177 -13.25 3.49 2.56
CA THR A 177 -13.89 4.18 3.70
C THR A 177 -15.37 3.83 3.82
N GLU A 178 -16.05 3.56 2.70
CA GLU A 178 -17.41 3.06 2.70
C GLU A 178 -17.49 1.61 3.17
N ASP A 179 -16.59 0.74 2.74
CA ASP A 179 -16.53 -0.66 3.18
C ASP A 179 -16.09 -0.80 4.63
N ILE A 180 -15.14 0.01 5.10
CA ILE A 180 -14.80 0.12 6.52
C ILE A 180 -15.99 0.68 7.29
N LYS A 181 -16.73 1.67 6.79
CA LYS A 181 -17.93 2.18 7.47
C LYS A 181 -19.06 1.15 7.52
N LYS A 182 -19.25 0.38 6.45
CA LYS A 182 -20.23 -0.71 6.39
C LYS A 182 -19.79 -1.89 7.28
N ASN A 183 -18.51 -2.22 7.30
CA ASN A 183 -17.94 -3.28 8.13
C ASN A 183 -17.68 -2.85 9.57
N SER A 184 -17.58 -1.55 9.88
CA SER A 184 -17.53 -1.02 11.25
C SER A 184 -18.93 -0.81 11.83
N GLN A 185 -19.97 -0.79 10.99
CA GLN A 185 -21.37 -1.01 11.39
C GLN A 185 -21.71 -2.49 11.59
N MET A 186 -20.88 -3.43 11.13
CA MET A 186 -20.88 -4.76 11.73
C MET A 186 -20.22 -4.64 13.09
N SER A 187 -21.04 -4.46 14.12
CA SER A 187 -20.65 -4.60 15.51
C SER A 187 -19.90 -5.92 15.67
N VAL A 188 -18.56 -5.87 15.66
CA VAL A 188 -17.76 -7.00 16.13
C VAL A 188 -18.11 -7.09 17.61
N VAL A 189 -18.99 -8.03 17.94
CA VAL A 189 -19.32 -8.38 19.32
C VAL A 189 -18.03 -8.93 19.91
N PHE A 190 -17.23 -8.04 20.48
CA PHE A 190 -16.02 -8.39 21.21
C PHE A 190 -16.48 -9.00 22.53
N ASP A 191 -16.24 -10.30 22.72
CA ASP A 191 -16.38 -10.92 24.03
C ASP A 191 -15.06 -10.77 24.82
N PHE A 192 -15.15 -10.86 26.14
CA PHE A 192 -14.00 -10.76 27.03
C PHE A 192 -12.98 -11.89 26.83
N GLY A 193 -13.39 -13.05 26.35
CA GLY A 193 -12.50 -14.19 26.08
C GLY A 193 -11.59 -13.93 24.88
N GLN A 194 -12.14 -13.36 23.81
CA GLN A 194 -11.39 -12.93 22.63
C GLN A 194 -10.43 -11.80 22.98
N LEU A 195 -10.89 -10.83 23.77
CA LEU A 195 -10.04 -9.74 24.24
C LEU A 195 -8.87 -10.28 25.09
N ALA A 196 -9.14 -11.17 26.06
CA ALA A 196 -8.11 -11.81 26.87
C ALA A 196 -7.13 -12.64 26.01
N SER A 197 -7.64 -13.39 25.03
CA SER A 197 -6.80 -14.18 24.11
C SER A 197 -5.89 -13.30 23.25
N GLN A 198 -6.40 -12.18 22.73
CA GLN A 198 -5.59 -11.24 21.95
C GLN A 198 -4.49 -10.58 22.78
N LEU A 199 -4.80 -10.18 24.01
CA LEU A 199 -3.81 -9.61 24.93
C LEU A 199 -2.76 -10.66 25.32
N ALA A 200 -3.17 -11.90 25.58
CA ALA A 200 -2.25 -13.00 25.89
C ALA A 200 -1.30 -13.32 24.72
N LYS A 201 -1.79 -13.27 23.47
CA LYS A 201 -0.94 -13.38 22.26
C LYS A 201 0.11 -12.27 22.20
N GLY A 202 -0.21 -11.08 22.71
CA GLY A 202 0.72 -9.97 22.86
C GLY A 202 1.65 -10.06 24.08
N GLY A 203 1.62 -11.17 24.83
CA GLY A 203 2.40 -11.35 26.07
C GLY A 203 1.83 -10.62 27.28
N ILE A 204 0.60 -10.09 27.20
CA ILE A 204 -0.05 -9.33 28.27
C ILE A 204 -1.14 -10.21 28.91
N VAL A 205 -0.95 -10.59 30.16
CA VAL A 205 -1.97 -11.30 30.94
C VAL A 205 -2.69 -10.28 31.83
N VAL A 206 -3.95 -9.97 31.50
CA VAL A 206 -4.77 -9.01 32.24
C VAL A 206 -5.73 -9.75 33.16
N GLN A 207 -5.49 -9.69 34.47
CA GLN A 207 -6.40 -10.23 35.48
C GLN A 207 -7.34 -9.15 36.03
N VAL A 208 -6.85 -7.91 36.11
CA VAL A 208 -7.53 -6.77 36.71
C VAL A 208 -7.60 -5.64 35.69
N VAL A 209 -8.80 -5.10 35.48
CA VAL A 209 -9.07 -3.93 34.63
C VAL A 209 -9.63 -2.79 35.46
N ARG A 210 -9.46 -1.55 35.01
CA ARG A 210 -10.06 -0.38 35.65
C ARG A 210 -11.44 -0.11 35.07
N CYS A 211 -12.44 0.09 35.93
CA CYS A 211 -13.78 0.50 35.52
C CYS A 211 -13.72 1.85 34.79
N PRO A 212 -14.31 1.99 33.59
CA PRO A 212 -14.26 3.23 32.83
C PRO A 212 -15.06 4.38 33.49
N ALA A 213 -16.00 4.08 34.38
CA ALA A 213 -16.83 5.07 35.05
C ALA A 213 -16.21 5.59 36.36
N CYS A 214 -15.63 4.73 37.20
CA CYS A 214 -15.13 5.10 38.53
C CYS A 214 -13.64 4.81 38.75
N ASN A 215 -12.92 4.29 37.76
CA ASN A 215 -11.52 3.86 37.83
C ASN A 215 -11.20 2.79 38.90
N ALA A 216 -12.20 2.19 39.55
CA ALA A 216 -11.97 1.10 40.50
C ALA A 216 -11.44 -0.15 39.78
N ASN A 217 -10.58 -0.90 40.47
CA ASN A 217 -10.03 -2.15 39.98
C ASN A 217 -11.11 -3.24 40.03
N MET A 218 -11.33 -3.95 38.93
CA MET A 218 -12.30 -5.02 38.82
C MET A 218 -11.70 -6.22 38.09
N ASN A 219 -12.15 -7.42 38.43
CA ASN A 219 -11.70 -8.63 37.76
C ASN A 219 -12.23 -8.67 36.33
N MET A 220 -11.36 -9.02 35.38
CA MET A 220 -11.76 -9.22 34.00
C MET A 220 -12.56 -10.51 33.87
N PRO A 221 -13.76 -10.50 33.26
CA PRO A 221 -14.50 -11.73 33.00
C PRO A 221 -13.72 -12.63 32.03
N THR A 222 -13.89 -13.94 32.15
CA THR A 222 -13.34 -14.90 31.17
C THR A 222 -14.23 -15.02 29.93
N THR A 223 -15.52 -14.71 30.05
CA THR A 223 -16.52 -14.83 28.98
C THR A 223 -17.60 -13.74 29.11
N GLY A 224 -18.33 -13.48 28.03
CA GLY A 224 -19.41 -12.48 27.97
C GLY A 224 -19.00 -11.19 27.28
N ASP A 225 -19.95 -10.31 27.01
CA ASP A 225 -19.78 -9.02 26.33
C ASP A 225 -19.88 -7.81 27.27
N THR A 226 -20.44 -8.02 28.45
CA THR A 226 -20.76 -7.00 29.46
C THR A 226 -20.30 -7.42 30.85
N VAL A 227 -19.89 -6.42 31.64
CA VAL A 227 -19.49 -6.61 33.04
C VAL A 227 -19.98 -5.44 33.88
N THR A 228 -20.56 -5.75 35.04
CA THR A 228 -21.04 -4.74 35.97
C THR A 228 -19.99 -4.47 37.04
N CYS A 229 -19.62 -3.20 37.22
CA CYS A 229 -18.67 -2.80 38.25
C CYS A 229 -19.26 -3.00 39.65
N GLN A 230 -18.52 -3.66 40.54
CA GLN A 230 -18.97 -3.90 41.92
C GLN A 230 -19.01 -2.63 42.79
N TYR A 231 -18.35 -1.55 42.36
CA TYR A 231 -18.21 -0.31 43.13
C TYR A 231 -19.23 0.76 42.75
N CYS A 232 -19.48 0.96 41.45
CA CYS A 232 -20.39 1.99 40.96
C CYS A 232 -21.64 1.44 40.26
N HIS A 233 -21.75 0.11 40.11
CA HIS A 233 -22.85 -0.58 39.43
C HIS A 233 -23.06 -0.21 37.96
N THR A 234 -22.13 0.53 37.34
CA THR A 234 -22.16 0.78 35.90
C THR A 234 -21.79 -0.50 35.14
N THR A 235 -22.62 -0.86 34.16
CA THR A 235 -22.32 -1.92 33.20
C THR A 235 -21.44 -1.37 32.09
N SER A 236 -20.32 -2.04 31.83
CA SER A 236 -19.36 -1.68 30.77
C SER A 236 -19.26 -2.82 29.77
N THR A 237 -19.09 -2.48 28.49
CA THR A 237 -18.85 -3.48 27.45
C THR A 237 -17.36 -3.80 27.32
N ALA A 238 -17.04 -4.94 26.71
CA ALA A 238 -15.65 -5.28 26.40
C ALA A 238 -14.95 -4.22 25.52
N VAL A 239 -15.71 -3.55 24.65
CA VAL A 239 -15.22 -2.48 23.77
C VAL A 239 -14.79 -1.25 24.60
N ASP A 240 -15.60 -0.85 25.58
CA ASP A 240 -15.30 0.29 26.46
C ASP A 240 -14.02 0.05 27.25
N LEU A 241 -13.86 -1.17 27.76
CA LEU A 241 -12.68 -1.58 28.52
C LEU A 241 -11.43 -1.63 27.64
N PHE A 242 -11.53 -2.17 26.42
CA PHE A 242 -10.41 -2.19 25.47
C PHE A 242 -9.94 -0.78 25.13
N LYS A 243 -10.87 0.14 24.88
CA LYS A 243 -10.55 1.55 24.59
C LYS A 243 -9.77 2.19 25.74
N LYS A 244 -10.21 1.97 26.99
CA LYS A 244 -9.54 2.48 28.19
C LYS A 244 -8.16 1.86 28.43
N LEU A 245 -8.01 0.57 28.17
CA LEU A 245 -6.72 -0.14 28.23
C LEU A 245 -5.72 0.44 27.24
N ARG A 246 -6.16 0.70 25.99
CA ARG A 246 -5.30 1.27 24.95
C ARG A 246 -4.83 2.69 25.29
N GLU A 247 -5.72 3.51 25.86
CA GLU A 247 -5.37 4.83 26.40
C GLU A 247 -4.29 4.70 27.48
N SER A 248 -4.48 3.78 28.43
CA SER A 248 -3.55 3.57 29.55
C SER A 248 -2.15 3.11 29.11
N ILE A 249 -2.07 2.20 28.14
CA ILE A 249 -0.78 1.70 27.62
C ILE A 249 -0.03 2.80 26.84
N THR A 250 -0.76 3.67 26.14
CA THR A 250 -0.16 4.75 25.35
C THR A 250 0.45 5.82 26.25
N GLU A 251 -0.15 6.06 27.41
CA GLU A 251 0.34 7.04 28.39
C GLU A 251 1.65 6.58 29.06
N VAL A 252 1.83 5.28 29.29
CA VAL A 252 3.05 4.71 29.92
C VAL A 252 4.27 4.72 28.97
N ARG A 253 4.07 4.87 27.66
CA ARG A 253 5.16 4.91 26.66
C ARG A 253 5.69 6.32 26.37
N LYS A 254 5.11 7.37 26.95
CA LYS A 254 5.62 8.74 26.87
C LYS A 254 6.54 9.03 28.05
#